data_AF-A0A5C4TD08-F1
#
_entry.id   AF-A0A5C4TD08-F1
#
_cell.length_a   1.000
_cell.length_b   1.000
_cell.length_c   1.000
_cell.angle_alpha   90.00
_cell.angle_beta   90.00
_cell.angle_gamma   90.00
#
_symmetry.space_group_name_H-M   'P 1'
#
loop_
_entity.id
_entity.type
_entity.pdbx_description
1 polymer ?
#
loop_
_entity_poly.entity_id
_entity_poly.type
_entity_poly.pdbx_seq_one_letter_code
_entity_poly.pdbx_strand_id
1 'polypeptide(L)'
;MITLSGDRRKQIDFIGLTETDLYILQSHKPLFEQVVDRLVDELYERISEQPELLDIIRTHSTLDRLKETQRWYFLSIASGVLDDEYIRRRIIVGEVHSKIGLTTDWYLGTYMLYLNLATAHFQQALPEEWQKVVFAVSKMFNLDSQLVLEAYERDEKKKVEQLVEQQQDILQGIAVAVQELAAMMVELGESSMAVAETADRTAQSQENANELVKQLTGEIGQIHDMGELMQEISDQTHLLGLNAAIEAARAGENGRGFEVVANEVRKLATRSKEALVQIESKLKGIGKKLERVRTESEQTASHARTQASSSKELSSFVSMIERVTSELESLKKTAD
;
A
#
# COMPACT_ATOMS: atom_id res chain seq x y z
N MET A 1 54.34 22.37 18.11
CA MET A 1 53.72 23.55 17.48
C MET A 1 52.25 23.30 17.24
N ILE A 2 51.41 24.04 17.96
CA ILE A 2 49.96 24.07 17.87
C ILE A 2 49.59 25.28 17.00
N THR A 3 48.97 25.04 15.84
CA THR A 3 48.53 26.12 14.94
C THR A 3 47.01 26.27 14.88
N LEU A 4 46.29 25.56 15.76
CA LEU A 4 44.84 25.52 15.78
C LEU A 4 44.22 26.81 16.34
N SER A 5 43.05 27.15 15.82
CA SER A 5 42.32 28.39 16.17
C SER A 5 40.85 28.11 16.53
N GLY A 6 40.12 29.15 16.95
CA GLY A 6 38.69 29.08 17.23
C GLY A 6 38.32 28.06 18.32
N ASP A 7 37.26 27.30 18.08
CA ASP A 7 36.76 26.31 19.04
C ASP A 7 37.72 25.14 19.25
N ARG A 8 38.51 24.78 18.23
CA ARG A 8 39.53 23.73 18.35
C ARG A 8 40.65 24.15 19.30
N ARG A 9 41.01 25.45 19.32
CA ARG A 9 41.95 25.98 20.31
C ARG A 9 41.38 25.90 21.73
N LYS A 10 40.12 26.31 21.93
CA LYS A 10 39.44 26.22 23.24
C LYS A 10 39.39 24.78 23.76
N GLN A 11 39.11 23.81 22.90
CA GLN A 11 39.07 22.39 23.24
C GLN A 11 40.43 21.89 23.79
N ILE A 12 41.52 22.25 23.11
CA ILE A 12 42.89 21.89 23.49
C ILE A 12 43.32 22.57 24.79
N ASP A 13 42.97 23.86 24.94
CA ASP A 13 43.25 24.61 26.15
C ASP A 13 42.48 24.00 27.36
N PHE A 14 41.25 23.53 27.16
CA PHE A 14 40.44 22.89 28.21
C PHE A 14 41.05 21.59 28.74
N ILE A 15 41.58 20.73 27.86
CA ILE A 15 42.27 19.48 28.26
C ILE A 15 43.71 19.73 28.74
N GLY A 16 44.19 20.98 28.69
CA GLY A 16 45.53 21.36 29.10
C GLY A 16 46.63 20.77 28.21
N LEU A 17 46.37 20.53 26.93
CA LEU A 17 47.38 20.06 25.99
C LEU A 17 48.19 21.27 25.47
N THR A 18 49.46 21.32 25.88
CA THR A 18 50.33 22.48 25.69
C THR A 18 51.47 22.20 24.70
N GLU A 19 52.16 23.25 24.26
CA GLU A 19 53.40 23.12 23.49
C GLU A 19 54.48 22.32 24.24
N THR A 20 54.48 22.39 25.59
CA THR A 20 55.39 21.60 26.42
C THR A 20 55.10 20.11 26.28
N ASP A 21 53.82 19.71 26.24
CA ASP A 21 53.44 18.32 26.03
C ASP A 21 53.90 17.85 24.63
N LEU A 22 53.69 18.66 23.59
CA LEU A 22 54.15 18.34 22.23
C LEU A 22 55.68 18.25 22.14
N TYR A 23 56.39 19.13 22.85
CA TYR A 23 57.85 19.08 22.92
C TYR A 23 58.34 17.81 23.63
N ILE A 24 57.70 17.42 24.73
CA ILE A 24 58.01 16.16 25.43
C ILE A 24 57.83 14.96 24.48
N LEU A 25 56.72 14.91 23.75
CA LEU A 25 56.45 13.83 22.80
C LEU A 25 57.47 13.81 21.66
N GLN A 26 57.82 14.98 21.11
CA GLN A 26 58.78 15.11 20.02
C GLN A 26 60.20 14.76 20.44
N SER A 27 60.65 15.23 21.62
CA SER A 27 62.00 14.95 22.12
C SER A 27 62.22 13.47 22.45
N HIS A 28 61.13 12.76 22.79
CA HIS A 28 61.14 11.32 23.03
C HIS A 28 60.78 10.49 21.80
N LYS A 29 60.73 11.05 20.59
CA LYS A 29 60.42 10.28 19.38
C LYS A 29 61.27 8.99 19.20
N PRO A 30 62.59 8.95 19.51
CA PRO A 30 63.36 7.70 19.45
C PRO A 30 62.83 6.60 20.38
N LEU A 31 62.25 6.96 21.53
CA LEU A 31 61.58 6.01 22.43
C LEU A 31 60.35 5.40 21.76
N PHE A 32 59.53 6.20 21.07
CA PHE A 32 58.36 5.72 20.33
C PHE A 32 58.79 4.75 19.22
N GLU A 33 59.83 5.10 18.46
CA GLU A 33 60.43 4.24 17.43
C GLU A 33 60.98 2.92 18.01
N GLN A 34 61.54 2.94 19.22
CA GLN A 34 62.04 1.75 19.90
C GLN A 34 60.93 0.79 20.34
N VAL A 35 59.75 1.30 20.73
CA VAL A 35 58.68 0.47 21.32
C VAL A 35 57.56 0.11 20.35
N VAL A 36 57.39 0.86 19.26
CA VAL A 36 56.19 0.80 18.39
C VAL A 36 55.91 -0.60 17.84
N ASP A 37 56.93 -1.36 17.42
CA ASP A 37 56.71 -2.67 16.81
C ASP A 37 56.10 -3.67 17.79
N ARG A 38 56.71 -3.81 18.97
CA ARG A 38 56.21 -4.71 20.03
C ARG A 38 54.85 -4.25 20.54
N LEU A 39 54.68 -2.95 20.73
CA LEU A 39 53.43 -2.36 21.20
C LEU A 39 52.26 -2.65 20.25
N VAL A 40 52.44 -2.44 18.94
CA VAL A 40 51.38 -2.66 17.95
C VAL A 40 51.11 -4.15 17.76
N ASP A 41 52.13 -5.00 17.82
CA ASP A 41 51.93 -6.44 17.75
C ASP A 41 51.09 -6.95 18.94
N GLU A 42 51.43 -6.55 20.17
CA GLU A 42 50.67 -6.86 21.38
C GLU A 42 49.24 -6.30 21.34
N LEU A 43 49.06 -5.08 20.82
CA LEU A 43 47.73 -4.48 20.66
C LEU A 43 46.82 -5.35 19.78
N TYR A 44 47.33 -5.81 18.64
CA TYR A 44 46.55 -6.65 17.73
C TYR A 44 46.39 -8.08 18.20
N GLU A 45 47.31 -8.62 19.02
CA GLU A 45 47.08 -9.88 19.73
C GLU A 45 45.84 -9.75 20.62
N ARG A 46 45.73 -8.69 21.42
CA ARG A 46 44.57 -8.43 22.30
C ARG A 46 43.28 -8.16 21.54
N ILE A 47 43.33 -7.37 20.46
CA ILE A 47 42.15 -7.11 19.62
C ILE A 47 41.65 -8.40 18.98
N SER A 48 42.55 -9.29 18.57
CA SER A 48 42.21 -10.56 17.90
C SER A 48 41.61 -11.60 18.87
N GLU A 49 41.70 -11.39 20.18
CA GLU A 49 41.00 -12.22 21.18
C GLU A 49 39.48 -12.03 21.11
N GLN A 50 39.00 -10.90 20.56
CA GLN A 50 37.57 -10.61 20.41
C GLN A 50 37.08 -11.04 19.02
N PRO A 51 36.21 -12.06 18.91
CA PRO A 51 35.77 -12.60 17.62
C PRO A 51 35.10 -11.56 16.72
N GLU A 52 34.30 -10.66 17.27
CA GLU A 52 33.57 -9.63 16.52
C GLU A 52 34.52 -8.62 15.88
N LEU A 53 35.58 -8.22 16.60
CA LEU A 53 36.61 -7.32 16.07
C LEU A 53 37.44 -7.98 14.98
N LEU A 54 37.75 -9.27 15.16
CA LEU A 54 38.47 -10.05 14.18
C LEU A 54 37.68 -10.22 12.87
N ASP A 55 36.36 -10.37 12.96
CA ASP A 55 35.47 -10.43 11.80
C ASP A 55 35.43 -9.12 11.01
N ILE A 56 35.31 -7.98 11.70
CA ILE A 56 35.40 -6.65 11.08
C ILE A 56 36.74 -6.49 10.36
N ILE A 57 37.85 -6.87 11.01
CA ILE A 57 39.18 -6.79 10.41
C ILE A 57 39.27 -7.63 9.14
N ARG A 58 38.82 -8.89 9.18
CA ARG A 58 38.87 -9.81 8.02
C ARG A 58 37.99 -9.35 6.87
N THR A 59 36.88 -8.68 7.17
CA THR A 59 35.94 -8.16 6.17
C THR A 59 36.51 -6.95 5.43
N HIS A 60 37.23 -6.06 6.14
CA HIS A 60 37.62 -4.75 5.60
C HIS A 60 39.13 -4.57 5.36
N SER A 61 39.99 -5.45 5.88
CA SER A 61 41.45 -5.30 5.82
C SER A 61 42.19 -6.62 6.11
N THR A 62 43.50 -6.52 6.36
CA THR A 62 44.34 -7.59 6.93
C THR A 62 45.06 -7.07 8.18
N LEU A 63 45.42 -7.98 9.09
CA LEU A 63 46.18 -7.63 10.30
C LEU A 63 47.49 -6.93 9.95
N ASP A 64 48.26 -7.44 8.98
CA ASP A 64 49.55 -6.86 8.60
C ASP A 64 49.40 -5.40 8.13
N ARG A 65 48.42 -5.12 7.27
CA ARG A 65 48.17 -3.75 6.78
C ARG A 65 47.74 -2.81 7.91
N LEU A 66 46.90 -3.32 8.81
CA LEU A 66 46.42 -2.53 9.95
C LEU A 66 47.53 -2.27 10.98
N LYS A 67 48.40 -3.24 11.24
CA LYS A 67 49.58 -3.07 12.08
C LYS A 67 50.48 -1.97 11.53
N GLU A 68 50.81 -1.97 10.23
CA GLU A 68 51.58 -0.89 9.61
C GLU A 68 50.91 0.48 9.78
N THR A 69 49.59 0.53 9.60
CA THR A 69 48.81 1.77 9.75
C THR A 69 48.83 2.27 11.20
N GLN A 70 48.74 1.35 12.18
CA GLN A 70 48.80 1.68 13.60
C GLN A 70 50.20 2.07 14.07
N ARG A 71 51.26 1.49 13.50
CA ARG A 71 52.65 1.94 13.74
C ARG A 71 52.81 3.39 13.31
N TRP A 72 52.37 3.72 12.09
CA TRP A 72 52.38 5.09 11.59
C TRP A 72 51.55 6.03 12.49
N TYR A 73 50.35 5.60 12.89
CA TYR A 73 49.50 6.37 13.80
C TYR A 73 50.21 6.68 15.12
N PHE A 74 50.78 5.67 15.78
CA PHE A 74 51.46 5.84 17.06
C PHE A 74 52.65 6.78 16.97
N LEU A 75 53.47 6.64 15.93
CA LEU A 75 54.61 7.53 15.68
C LEU A 75 54.17 8.97 15.38
N SER A 76 53.01 9.16 14.75
CA SER A 76 52.49 10.49 14.43
C SER A 76 52.12 11.31 15.68
N ILE A 77 51.88 10.67 16.82
CA ILE A 77 51.64 11.33 18.11
C ILE A 77 52.92 12.04 18.60
N ALA A 78 54.09 11.46 18.31
CA ALA A 78 55.40 12.03 18.62
C ALA A 78 55.91 13.02 17.55
N SER A 79 55.04 13.48 16.63
CA SER A 79 55.44 14.43 15.59
C SER A 79 55.77 15.83 16.12
N GLY A 80 55.18 16.20 17.27
CA GLY A 80 55.28 17.53 17.84
C GLY A 80 54.47 18.60 17.11
N VAL A 81 53.62 18.20 16.15
CA VAL A 81 52.80 19.12 15.34
C VAL A 81 51.32 18.82 15.56
N LEU A 82 50.55 19.86 15.87
CA LEU A 82 49.11 19.79 16.03
C LEU A 82 48.46 20.93 15.24
N ASP A 83 48.16 20.63 13.97
CA ASP A 83 47.56 21.54 12.99
C ASP A 83 46.21 21.02 12.47
N ASP A 84 45.55 21.80 11.60
CA ASP A 84 44.25 21.41 11.04
C ASP A 84 44.32 20.12 10.22
N GLU A 85 45.47 19.80 9.64
CA GLU A 85 45.68 18.57 8.88
C GLU A 85 45.76 17.34 9.79
N TYR A 86 46.43 17.46 10.94
CA TYR A 86 46.39 16.44 12.00
C TYR A 86 44.95 16.17 12.41
N ILE A 87 44.18 17.22 12.74
CA ILE A 87 42.77 17.10 13.16
C ILE A 87 41.93 16.44 12.07
N ARG A 88 42.05 16.89 10.82
CA ARG A 88 41.31 16.33 9.68
C ARG A 88 41.56 14.85 9.52
N ARG A 89 42.83 14.40 9.62
CA ARG A 89 43.17 12.98 9.50
C ARG A 89 42.50 12.14 10.59
N ARG A 90 42.45 12.63 11.84
CA ARG A 90 41.79 11.91 12.94
C ARG A 90 40.29 11.78 12.75
N ILE A 91 39.64 12.84 12.28
CA ILE A 91 38.21 12.81 11.94
C ILE A 91 37.95 11.78 10.84
N ILE A 92 38.75 11.76 9.76
CA ILE A 92 38.62 10.78 8.67
C ILE A 92 38.75 9.34 9.20
N VAL A 93 39.70 9.09 10.11
CA VAL A 93 39.84 7.77 10.73
C VAL A 93 38.58 7.39 11.51
N GLY A 94 38.00 8.32 12.30
CA GLY A 94 36.71 8.10 12.97
C GLY A 94 35.57 7.79 11.99
N GLU A 95 35.48 8.53 10.88
CA GLU A 95 34.48 8.29 9.84
C GLU A 95 34.64 6.91 9.19
N VAL A 96 35.87 6.44 8.95
CA VAL A 96 36.12 5.10 8.39
C VAL A 96 35.64 4.01 9.35
N HIS A 97 35.94 4.14 10.65
CA HIS A 97 35.51 3.16 11.64
C HIS A 97 33.99 3.13 11.85
N SER A 98 33.34 4.30 11.82
CA SER A 98 31.87 4.39 11.83
C SER A 98 31.26 3.66 10.62
N LYS A 99 31.84 3.88 9.42
CA LYS A 99 31.37 3.24 8.18
C LYS A 99 31.50 1.72 8.14
N ILE A 100 32.51 1.14 8.80
CA ILE A 100 32.69 -0.32 8.89
C ILE A 100 31.93 -0.95 10.07
N GLY A 101 31.14 -0.15 10.80
CA GLY A 101 30.32 -0.65 11.90
C GLY A 101 31.09 -0.96 13.18
N LEU A 102 32.30 -0.41 13.37
CA LEU A 102 32.97 -0.52 14.67
C LEU A 102 32.22 0.35 15.68
N THR A 103 31.77 -0.22 16.79
CA THR A 103 31.05 0.55 17.82
C THR A 103 32.01 1.43 18.62
N THR A 104 31.48 2.52 19.18
CA THR A 104 32.23 3.43 20.05
C THR A 104 32.77 2.73 21.30
N ASP A 105 32.08 1.72 21.82
CA ASP A 105 32.53 0.93 22.98
C ASP A 105 33.91 0.30 22.73
N TRP A 106 34.06 -0.40 21.59
CA TRP A 106 35.31 -1.05 21.22
C TRP A 106 36.39 -0.05 20.81
N TYR A 107 36.00 1.00 20.07
CA TYR A 107 36.94 2.04 19.68
C TYR A 107 37.52 2.74 20.92
N LEU A 108 36.67 3.27 21.80
CA LEU A 108 37.11 3.99 22.99
C LEU A 108 37.86 3.08 23.96
N GLY A 109 37.44 1.83 24.11
CA GLY A 109 38.17 0.81 24.88
C GLY A 109 39.59 0.56 24.36
N THR A 110 39.79 0.66 23.03
CA THR A 110 41.11 0.49 22.42
C THR A 110 42.09 1.57 22.86
N TYR A 111 41.67 2.83 23.06
CA TYR A 111 42.58 3.86 23.59
C TYR A 111 43.11 3.53 24.99
N MET A 112 42.27 2.96 25.86
CA MET A 112 42.68 2.54 27.20
C MET A 112 43.64 1.34 27.14
N LEU A 113 43.33 0.35 26.29
CA LEU A 113 44.21 -0.79 26.03
C LEU A 113 45.58 -0.32 25.53
N TYR A 114 45.58 0.57 24.55
CA TYR A 114 46.78 1.12 23.92
C TYR A 114 47.62 1.90 24.94
N LEU A 115 46.98 2.69 25.81
CA LEU A 115 47.67 3.47 26.84
C LEU A 115 48.32 2.57 27.89
N ASN A 116 47.63 1.50 28.31
CA ASN A 116 48.16 0.52 29.26
C ASN A 116 49.40 -0.19 28.72
N LEU A 117 49.34 -0.67 27.48
CA LEU A 117 50.48 -1.31 26.82
C LEU A 117 51.65 -0.31 26.63
N ALA A 118 51.36 0.89 26.11
CA ALA A 118 52.38 1.92 25.92
C ALA A 118 53.07 2.30 27.24
N THR A 119 52.31 2.42 28.32
CA THR A 119 52.83 2.71 29.66
C THR A 119 53.81 1.64 30.13
N ALA A 120 53.49 0.36 29.95
CA ALA A 120 54.38 -0.74 30.34
C ALA A 120 55.70 -0.70 29.55
N HIS A 121 55.64 -0.44 28.24
CA HIS A 121 56.85 -0.32 27.40
C HIS A 121 57.68 0.92 27.74
N PHE A 122 57.04 2.06 28.01
CA PHE A 122 57.75 3.28 28.43
C PHE A 122 58.41 3.14 29.80
N GLN A 123 57.77 2.46 30.76
CA GLN A 123 58.37 2.19 32.07
C GLN A 123 59.67 1.38 31.97
N GLN A 124 59.72 0.42 31.05
CA GLN A 124 60.91 -0.41 30.83
C GLN A 124 62.03 0.35 30.13
N ALA A 125 61.68 1.17 29.12
CA ALA A 125 62.65 1.85 28.28
C ALA A 125 63.10 3.23 28.81
N LEU A 126 62.30 3.88 29.66
CA LEU A 126 62.58 5.19 30.27
C LEU A 126 62.12 5.26 31.74
N PRO A 127 62.79 4.55 32.68
CA PRO A 127 62.33 4.43 34.07
C PRO A 127 62.21 5.75 34.84
N GLU A 128 63.02 6.75 34.50
CA GLU A 128 63.08 8.02 35.25
C GLU A 128 62.05 9.06 34.78
N GLU A 129 61.57 8.98 33.53
CA GLU A 129 60.74 10.05 32.94
C GLU A 129 59.45 9.58 32.25
N TRP A 130 59.13 8.28 32.26
CA TRP A 130 57.95 7.71 31.61
C TRP A 130 56.63 8.41 31.98
N GLN A 131 56.51 8.91 33.21
CA GLN A 131 55.30 9.58 33.70
C GLN A 131 54.94 10.82 32.86
N LYS A 132 55.95 11.63 32.50
CA LYS A 132 55.77 12.84 31.69
C LYS A 132 55.31 12.48 30.28
N VAL A 133 55.91 11.46 29.70
CA VAL A 133 55.57 10.96 28.35
C VAL A 133 54.16 10.38 28.35
N VAL A 134 53.82 9.51 29.30
CA VAL A 134 52.50 8.91 29.41
C VAL A 134 51.42 9.98 29.62
N PHE A 135 51.67 10.99 30.44
CA PHE A 135 50.70 12.08 30.65
C PHE A 135 50.44 12.87 29.35
N ALA A 136 51.49 13.18 28.58
CA ALA A 136 51.35 13.84 27.28
C ALA A 136 50.62 12.94 26.26
N VAL A 137 50.93 11.64 26.20
CA VAL A 137 50.22 10.67 25.35
C VAL A 137 48.75 10.57 25.76
N SER A 138 48.46 10.59 27.06
CA SER A 138 47.08 10.50 27.58
C SER A 138 46.23 11.68 27.11
N LYS A 139 46.79 12.89 27.09
CA LYS A 139 46.12 14.07 26.52
C LYS A 139 45.90 13.95 25.01
N MET A 140 46.88 13.43 24.27
CA MET A 140 46.75 13.20 22.82
C MET A 140 45.67 12.14 22.51
N PHE A 141 45.65 11.03 23.25
CA PHE A 141 44.59 10.02 23.13
C PHE A 141 43.22 10.56 23.52
N ASN A 142 43.15 11.42 24.54
CA ASN A 142 41.90 12.06 24.91
C ASN A 142 41.40 12.99 23.79
N LEU A 143 42.28 13.80 23.18
CA LEU A 143 41.93 14.62 22.02
C LEU A 143 41.45 13.75 20.85
N ASP A 144 42.22 12.71 20.48
CA ASP A 144 41.86 11.81 19.39
C ASP A 144 40.51 11.11 19.64
N SER A 145 40.21 10.73 20.89
CA SER A 145 38.91 10.18 21.29
C SER A 145 37.76 11.17 21.07
N GLN A 146 37.94 12.45 21.43
CA GLN A 146 36.94 13.49 21.18
C GLN A 146 36.69 13.71 19.69
N LEU A 147 37.75 13.68 18.85
CA LEU A 147 37.63 13.84 17.40
C LEU A 147 36.91 12.65 16.73
N VAL A 148 37.14 11.44 17.25
CA VAL A 148 36.42 10.25 16.78
C VAL A 148 34.95 10.34 17.17
N LEU A 149 34.63 10.71 18.42
CA LEU A 149 33.23 10.88 18.84
C LEU A 149 32.50 11.94 18.00
N GLU A 150 33.17 13.06 17.72
CA GLU A 150 32.65 14.10 16.81
C GLU A 150 32.33 13.54 15.41
N ALA A 151 33.15 12.62 14.88
CA ALA A 151 32.90 11.97 13.60
C ALA A 151 31.66 11.05 13.64
N TYR A 152 31.49 10.29 14.72
CA TYR A 152 30.33 9.41 14.91
C TYR A 152 29.04 10.23 15.07
N GLU A 153 29.05 11.27 15.90
CA GLU A 153 27.89 12.16 16.10
C GLU A 153 27.46 12.82 14.78
N ARG A 154 28.42 13.26 13.95
CA ARG A 154 28.12 13.82 12.63
C ARG A 154 27.48 12.82 11.68
N ASP A 155 27.93 11.57 11.68
CA ASP A 155 27.36 10.52 10.85
C ASP A 155 25.94 10.16 11.30
N GLU A 156 25.71 10.02 12.61
CA GLU A 156 24.38 9.82 13.19
C GLU A 156 23.43 10.97 12.87
N LYS A 157 23.89 12.22 13.03
CA LYS A 157 23.08 13.39 12.71
C LYS A 157 22.65 13.42 11.25
N LYS A 158 23.56 13.09 10.32
CA LYS A 158 23.23 12.98 8.88
C LYS A 158 22.18 11.90 8.61
N LYS A 159 22.29 10.73 9.25
CA LYS A 159 21.29 9.66 9.13
C LYS A 159 19.92 10.12 9.64
N VAL A 160 19.89 10.84 10.78
CA VAL A 160 18.64 11.40 11.32
C VAL A 160 18.05 12.45 10.38
N GLU A 161 18.86 13.37 9.83
CA GLU A 161 18.41 14.37 8.85
C GLU A 161 17.80 13.71 7.60
N GLN A 162 18.44 12.65 7.08
CA GLN A 162 17.91 11.88 5.95
C GLN A 162 16.59 11.18 6.28
N LEU A 163 16.47 10.60 7.48
CA LEU A 163 15.22 9.96 7.92
C LEU A 163 14.09 10.98 8.06
N VAL A 164 14.37 12.19 8.54
CA VAL A 164 13.39 13.28 8.64
C VAL A 164 12.94 13.74 7.25
N GLU A 165 13.87 13.93 6.30
CA GLU A 165 13.54 14.30 4.92
C GLU A 165 12.66 13.23 4.25
N GLN A 166 13.04 11.94 4.37
CA GLN A 166 12.22 10.84 3.87
C GLN A 166 10.84 10.77 4.52
N GLN A 167 10.74 11.05 5.82
CA GLN A 167 9.46 11.08 6.52
C GLN A 167 8.57 12.22 6.00
N GLN A 168 9.13 13.39 5.71
CA GLN A 168 8.39 14.51 5.12
C GLN A 168 7.87 14.17 3.72
N ASP A 169 8.69 13.56 2.86
CA ASP A 169 8.27 13.11 1.53
C ASP A 169 7.11 12.12 1.59
N ILE A 170 7.17 11.15 2.51
CA ILE A 170 6.09 10.18 2.73
C ILE A 170 4.81 10.87 3.19
N LEU A 171 4.90 11.81 4.15
CA LEU A 171 3.74 12.56 4.63
C LEU A 171 3.10 13.40 3.52
N GLN A 172 3.92 14.01 2.66
CA GLN A 172 3.42 14.75 1.51
C GLN A 172 2.74 13.83 0.49
N GLY A 173 3.32 12.65 0.21
CA GLY A 173 2.70 11.64 -0.66
C GLY A 173 1.36 11.14 -0.12
N ILE A 174 1.27 10.88 1.19
CA ILE A 174 0.02 10.52 1.86
C ILE A 174 -1.02 11.64 1.71
N ALA A 175 -0.62 12.90 1.90
CA ALA A 175 -1.54 14.03 1.80
C ALA A 175 -2.15 14.15 0.38
N VAL A 176 -1.35 13.98 -0.67
CA VAL A 176 -1.84 13.98 -2.05
C VAL A 176 -2.81 12.82 -2.29
N ALA A 177 -2.44 11.61 -1.87
CA ALA A 177 -3.29 10.42 -2.02
C ALA A 177 -4.65 10.57 -1.29
N VAL A 178 -4.65 11.21 -0.12
CA VAL A 178 -5.89 11.49 0.64
C VAL A 178 -6.78 12.51 -0.08
N GLN A 179 -6.20 13.53 -0.70
CA GLN A 179 -6.97 14.51 -1.50
C GLN A 179 -7.59 13.87 -2.74
N GLU A 180 -6.84 13.02 -3.45
CA GLU A 180 -7.35 12.26 -4.58
C GLU A 180 -8.47 11.29 -4.15
N LEU A 181 -8.27 10.59 -3.02
CA LEU A 181 -9.29 9.74 -2.43
C LEU A 181 -10.56 10.54 -2.12
N ALA A 182 -10.45 11.70 -1.48
CA ALA A 182 -11.60 12.54 -1.15
C ALA A 182 -12.40 12.93 -2.40
N ALA A 183 -11.72 13.34 -3.48
CA ALA A 183 -12.37 13.66 -4.75
C ALA A 183 -13.11 12.46 -5.35
N MET A 184 -12.47 11.27 -5.38
CA MET A 184 -13.11 10.04 -5.86
C MET A 184 -14.33 9.64 -5.00
N MET A 185 -14.29 9.89 -3.69
CA MET A 185 -15.41 9.59 -2.80
C MET A 185 -16.63 10.47 -3.06
N VAL A 186 -16.43 11.75 -3.36
CA VAL A 186 -17.53 12.66 -3.75
C VAL A 186 -18.20 12.15 -5.01
N GLU A 187 -17.42 11.81 -6.04
CA GLU A 187 -17.93 11.26 -7.31
C GLU A 187 -18.67 9.92 -7.09
N LEU A 188 -18.12 9.04 -6.25
CA LEU A 188 -18.75 7.77 -5.89
C LEU A 188 -20.08 7.99 -5.16
N GLY A 189 -20.16 9.00 -4.28
CA GLY A 189 -21.38 9.38 -3.57
C GLY A 189 -22.48 9.81 -4.54
N GLU A 190 -22.17 10.72 -5.46
CA GLU A 190 -23.09 11.17 -6.50
C GLU A 190 -23.55 10.01 -7.41
N SER A 191 -22.61 9.19 -7.87
CA SER A 191 -22.92 8.01 -8.69
C SER A 191 -23.81 7.03 -7.94
N SER A 192 -23.57 6.79 -6.65
CA SER A 192 -24.38 5.88 -5.84
C SER A 192 -25.82 6.39 -5.69
N MET A 193 -26.01 7.69 -5.47
CA MET A 193 -27.33 8.31 -5.42
C MET A 193 -28.08 8.17 -6.76
N ALA A 194 -27.41 8.41 -7.89
CA ALA A 194 -28.01 8.27 -9.22
C ALA A 194 -28.41 6.81 -9.52
N VAL A 195 -27.60 5.84 -9.09
CA VAL A 195 -27.92 4.42 -9.21
C VAL A 195 -29.14 4.05 -8.35
N ALA A 196 -29.22 4.55 -7.11
CA ALA A 196 -30.37 4.32 -6.25
C ALA A 196 -31.67 4.84 -6.88
N GLU A 197 -31.66 6.06 -7.41
CA GLU A 197 -32.82 6.66 -8.08
C GLU A 197 -33.26 5.85 -9.31
N THR A 198 -32.29 5.44 -10.14
CA THR A 198 -32.55 4.63 -11.34
C THR A 198 -33.14 3.27 -10.97
N ALA A 199 -32.66 2.67 -9.88
CA ALA A 199 -33.15 1.41 -9.38
C ALA A 199 -34.59 1.55 -8.85
N ASP A 200 -34.90 2.59 -8.07
CA ASP A 200 -36.27 2.86 -7.60
C ASP A 200 -37.24 3.07 -8.79
N ARG A 201 -36.81 3.84 -9.82
CA ARG A 201 -37.59 4.02 -11.06
C ARG A 201 -37.81 2.71 -11.81
N THR A 202 -36.81 1.85 -11.85
CA THR A 202 -36.90 0.53 -12.50
C THR A 202 -37.89 -0.36 -11.78
N ALA A 203 -37.84 -0.42 -10.44
CA ALA A 203 -38.79 -1.18 -9.64
C ALA A 203 -40.23 -0.70 -9.89
N GLN A 204 -40.46 0.62 -9.88
CA GLN A 204 -41.78 1.20 -10.17
C GLN A 204 -42.28 0.87 -11.58
N SER A 205 -41.39 0.92 -12.58
CA SER A 205 -41.72 0.57 -13.95
C SER A 205 -42.12 -0.91 -14.09
N GLN A 206 -41.50 -1.80 -13.33
CA GLN A 206 -41.83 -3.23 -13.34
C GLN A 206 -43.16 -3.52 -12.63
N GLU A 207 -43.47 -2.79 -11.55
CA GLU A 207 -44.80 -2.87 -10.93
C GLU A 207 -45.90 -2.46 -11.91
N ASN A 208 -45.70 -1.36 -12.64
CA ASN A 208 -46.63 -0.91 -13.67
C ASN A 208 -46.77 -1.96 -14.81
N ALA A 209 -45.67 -2.58 -15.22
CA ALA A 209 -45.69 -3.65 -16.22
C ALA A 209 -46.50 -4.86 -15.72
N ASN A 210 -46.37 -5.22 -14.44
CA ASN A 210 -47.11 -6.33 -13.85
C ASN A 210 -48.63 -6.07 -13.83
N GLU A 211 -49.05 -4.84 -13.53
CA GLU A 211 -50.47 -4.44 -13.62
C GLU A 211 -51.00 -4.52 -15.06
N LEU A 212 -50.22 -4.09 -16.05
CA LEU A 212 -50.60 -4.23 -17.47
C LEU A 212 -50.71 -5.71 -17.90
N VAL A 213 -49.78 -6.56 -17.46
CA VAL A 213 -49.84 -8.01 -17.72
C VAL A 213 -51.09 -8.63 -17.11
N LYS A 214 -51.48 -8.20 -15.90
CA LYS A 214 -52.70 -8.64 -15.23
C LYS A 214 -53.95 -8.23 -15.99
N GLN A 215 -54.02 -7.00 -16.49
CA GLN A 215 -55.11 -6.51 -17.34
C GLN A 215 -55.22 -7.32 -18.63
N LEU A 216 -54.11 -7.53 -19.35
CA LEU A 216 -54.06 -8.33 -20.58
C LEU A 216 -54.46 -9.79 -20.36
N THR A 217 -54.09 -10.37 -19.21
CA THR A 217 -54.50 -11.73 -18.85
C THR A 217 -56.02 -11.80 -18.66
N GLY A 218 -56.63 -10.76 -18.07
CA GLY A 218 -58.08 -10.62 -17.97
C GLY A 218 -58.77 -10.51 -19.33
N GLU A 219 -58.24 -9.70 -20.25
CA GLU A 219 -58.76 -9.56 -21.61
C GLU A 219 -58.69 -10.89 -22.39
N ILE A 220 -57.60 -11.65 -22.25
CA ILE A 220 -57.48 -12.98 -22.84
C ILE A 220 -58.56 -13.93 -22.32
N GLY A 221 -58.87 -13.86 -21.02
CA GLY A 221 -59.98 -14.62 -20.43
C GLY A 221 -61.32 -14.28 -21.08
N GLN A 222 -61.62 -12.99 -21.26
CA GLN A 222 -62.86 -12.55 -21.93
C GLN A 222 -62.94 -13.02 -23.40
N ILE A 223 -61.82 -13.02 -24.13
CA ILE A 223 -61.79 -13.54 -25.51
C ILE A 223 -62.00 -15.06 -25.52
N HIS A 224 -61.47 -15.78 -24.52
CA HIS A 224 -61.70 -17.22 -24.38
C HIS A 224 -63.19 -17.52 -24.16
N ASP A 225 -63.85 -16.83 -23.24
CA ASP A 225 -65.29 -16.97 -22.99
C ASP A 225 -66.12 -16.66 -24.25
N MET A 226 -65.75 -15.63 -25.01
CA MET A 226 -66.37 -15.32 -26.30
C MET A 226 -66.13 -16.43 -27.34
N GLY A 227 -64.95 -17.04 -27.33
CA GLY A 227 -64.60 -18.19 -28.17
C GLY A 227 -65.49 -19.41 -27.90
N GLU A 228 -65.76 -19.72 -26.63
CA GLU A 228 -66.68 -20.79 -26.23
C GLU A 228 -68.10 -20.52 -26.73
N LEU A 229 -68.61 -19.30 -26.55
CA LEU A 229 -69.92 -18.90 -27.07
C LEU A 229 -70.00 -19.03 -28.60
N MET A 230 -68.97 -18.60 -29.33
CA MET A 230 -68.94 -18.74 -30.79
C MET A 230 -68.85 -20.20 -31.23
N GLN A 231 -68.21 -21.07 -30.43
CA GLN A 231 -68.14 -22.50 -30.67
C GLN A 231 -69.52 -23.14 -30.54
N GLU A 232 -70.28 -22.78 -29.50
CA GLU A 232 -71.68 -23.19 -29.35
C GLU A 232 -72.56 -22.72 -30.52
N ILE A 233 -72.42 -21.46 -30.94
CA ILE A 233 -73.17 -20.90 -32.09
C ILE A 233 -72.81 -21.64 -33.38
N SER A 234 -71.52 -21.95 -33.59
CA SER A 234 -71.07 -22.70 -34.76
C SER A 234 -71.67 -24.11 -34.77
N ASP A 235 -71.66 -24.82 -33.64
CA ASP A 235 -72.24 -26.15 -33.53
C ASP A 235 -73.76 -26.14 -33.73
N GLN A 236 -74.48 -25.16 -33.19
CA GLN A 236 -75.90 -24.94 -33.45
C GLN A 236 -76.19 -24.62 -34.92
N THR A 237 -75.37 -23.78 -35.54
CA THR A 237 -75.50 -23.40 -36.96
C THR A 237 -75.24 -24.60 -37.87
N HIS A 238 -74.28 -25.46 -37.51
CA HIS A 238 -74.02 -26.70 -38.23
C HIS A 238 -75.22 -27.65 -38.15
N LEU A 239 -75.86 -27.78 -36.99
CA LEU A 239 -77.08 -28.56 -36.80
C LEU A 239 -78.28 -27.97 -37.57
N LEU A 240 -78.44 -26.64 -37.57
CA LEU A 240 -79.46 -25.97 -38.38
C LEU A 240 -79.28 -26.22 -39.87
N GLY A 241 -78.04 -26.12 -40.37
CA GLY A 241 -77.71 -26.44 -41.75
C GLY A 241 -77.95 -27.92 -42.08
N LEU A 242 -77.70 -28.84 -41.14
CA LEU A 242 -78.03 -30.26 -41.30
C LEU A 242 -79.54 -30.49 -41.42
N ASN A 243 -80.33 -29.89 -40.53
CA ASN A 243 -81.79 -29.97 -40.57
C ASN A 243 -82.36 -29.38 -41.87
N ALA A 244 -81.81 -28.25 -42.32
CA ALA A 244 -82.20 -27.63 -43.60
C ALA A 244 -81.86 -28.51 -44.80
N ALA A 245 -80.72 -29.22 -44.78
CA ALA A 245 -80.34 -30.16 -45.85
C ALA A 245 -81.28 -31.38 -45.89
N ILE A 246 -81.71 -31.89 -44.73
CA ILE A 246 -82.70 -32.98 -44.64
C ILE A 246 -84.03 -32.53 -45.25
N GLU A 247 -84.52 -31.34 -44.91
CA GLU A 247 -85.80 -30.84 -45.43
C GLU A 247 -85.73 -30.52 -46.92
N ALA A 248 -84.57 -30.02 -47.40
CA ALA A 248 -84.31 -29.83 -48.83
C ALA A 248 -84.35 -31.15 -49.61
N ALA A 249 -83.75 -32.22 -49.08
CA ALA A 249 -83.83 -33.55 -49.68
C ALA A 249 -85.27 -34.10 -49.67
N ARG A 250 -86.05 -33.80 -48.63
CA ARG A 250 -87.46 -34.21 -48.49
C ARG A 250 -88.38 -33.52 -49.49
N ALA A 251 -88.08 -32.28 -49.87
CA ALA A 251 -88.82 -31.50 -50.86
C ALA A 251 -88.55 -31.91 -52.33
N GLY A 252 -87.60 -32.84 -52.58
CA GLY A 252 -87.30 -33.36 -53.90
C GLY A 252 -86.80 -32.30 -54.89
N GLU A 253 -87.35 -32.27 -56.10
CA GLU A 253 -86.97 -31.32 -57.16
C GLU A 253 -87.12 -29.84 -56.74
N ASN A 254 -88.11 -29.52 -55.89
CA ASN A 254 -88.34 -28.15 -55.39
C ASN A 254 -87.32 -27.71 -54.33
N GLY A 255 -86.58 -28.65 -53.74
CA GLY A 255 -85.61 -28.40 -52.65
C GLY A 255 -84.17 -28.15 -53.09
N ARG A 256 -83.85 -28.34 -54.39
CA ARG A 256 -82.46 -28.31 -54.89
C ARG A 256 -81.73 -26.99 -54.62
N GLY A 257 -82.43 -25.85 -54.70
CA GLY A 257 -81.86 -24.54 -54.36
C GLY A 257 -81.57 -24.38 -52.86
N PHE A 258 -82.44 -24.92 -52.01
CA PHE A 258 -82.28 -24.92 -50.55
C PHE A 258 -81.14 -25.84 -50.09
N GLU A 259 -80.93 -26.98 -50.77
CA GLU A 259 -79.83 -27.91 -50.47
C GLU A 259 -78.45 -27.24 -50.62
N VAL A 260 -78.28 -26.41 -51.65
CA VAL A 260 -77.03 -25.65 -51.86
C VAL A 260 -76.78 -24.68 -50.70
N VAL A 261 -77.82 -23.94 -50.27
CA VAL A 261 -77.72 -23.00 -49.14
C VAL A 261 -77.42 -23.74 -47.84
N ALA A 262 -78.09 -24.86 -47.57
CA ALA A 262 -77.88 -25.67 -46.38
C ALA A 262 -76.45 -26.22 -46.29
N ASN A 263 -75.89 -26.68 -47.42
CA ASN A 263 -74.50 -27.11 -47.50
C ASN A 263 -73.50 -25.97 -47.30
N GLU A 264 -73.79 -24.77 -47.80
CA GLU A 264 -72.94 -23.59 -47.60
C GLU A 264 -72.96 -23.14 -46.13
N VAL A 265 -74.12 -23.15 -45.47
CA VAL A 265 -74.26 -22.87 -44.02
C VAL A 265 -73.46 -23.87 -43.19
N ARG A 266 -73.51 -25.17 -43.51
CA ARG A 266 -72.71 -26.20 -42.81
C ARG A 266 -71.21 -25.97 -42.99
N LYS A 267 -70.76 -25.68 -44.22
CA LYS A 267 -69.35 -25.37 -44.49
C LYS A 267 -68.89 -24.13 -43.74
N LEU A 268 -69.72 -23.08 -43.72
CA LEU A 268 -69.42 -21.85 -42.97
C LEU A 268 -69.28 -22.14 -41.47
N ALA A 269 -70.21 -22.92 -40.90
CA ALA A 269 -70.15 -23.33 -39.49
C ALA A 269 -68.84 -24.11 -39.20
N THR A 270 -68.49 -25.10 -40.02
CA THR A 270 -67.24 -25.86 -39.87
C THR A 270 -66.00 -24.97 -39.96
N ARG A 271 -65.95 -24.05 -40.94
CA ARG A 271 -64.84 -23.09 -41.06
C ARG A 271 -64.75 -22.15 -39.85
N SER A 272 -65.88 -21.72 -39.28
CA SER A 272 -65.89 -20.92 -38.05
C SER A 272 -65.32 -21.70 -36.87
N LYS A 273 -65.66 -22.98 -36.72
CA LYS A 273 -65.10 -23.88 -35.69
C LYS A 273 -63.59 -24.03 -35.84
N GLU A 274 -63.10 -24.28 -37.06
CA GLU A 274 -61.67 -24.36 -37.33
C GLU A 274 -60.92 -23.05 -37.01
N ALA A 275 -61.53 -21.90 -37.32
CA ALA A 275 -60.96 -20.60 -36.99
C ALA A 275 -60.88 -20.37 -35.46
N LEU A 276 -61.90 -20.78 -34.70
CA LEU A 276 -61.92 -20.68 -33.24
C LEU A 276 -60.81 -21.50 -32.59
N VAL A 277 -60.58 -22.73 -33.06
CA VAL A 277 -59.46 -23.58 -32.59
C VAL A 277 -58.10 -22.90 -32.81
N GLN A 278 -57.93 -22.19 -33.94
CA GLN A 278 -56.71 -21.42 -34.18
C GLN A 278 -56.59 -20.24 -33.22
N ILE A 279 -57.68 -19.50 -32.96
CA ILE A 279 -57.71 -18.39 -32.01
C ILE A 279 -57.34 -18.87 -30.60
N GLU A 280 -57.95 -19.96 -30.11
CA GLU A 280 -57.61 -20.56 -28.82
C GLU A 280 -56.13 -20.94 -28.71
N SER A 281 -55.58 -21.57 -29.75
CA SER A 281 -54.15 -21.89 -29.79
C SER A 281 -53.27 -20.64 -29.72
N LYS A 282 -53.67 -19.53 -30.37
CA LYS A 282 -52.93 -18.26 -30.30
C LYS A 282 -53.05 -17.63 -28.90
N LEU A 283 -54.23 -17.60 -28.31
CA LEU A 283 -54.46 -17.07 -26.95
C LEU A 283 -53.64 -17.83 -25.90
N LYS A 284 -53.61 -19.16 -25.97
CA LYS A 284 -52.76 -20.00 -25.11
C LYS A 284 -51.27 -19.66 -25.26
N GLY A 285 -50.84 -19.36 -26.49
CA GLY A 285 -49.48 -18.90 -26.78
C GLY A 285 -49.18 -17.52 -26.17
N ILE A 286 -50.13 -16.59 -26.22
CA ILE A 286 -50.02 -15.26 -25.61
C ILE A 286 -49.96 -15.38 -24.08
N GLY A 287 -50.85 -16.18 -23.47
CA GLY A 287 -50.87 -16.41 -22.03
C GLY A 287 -49.53 -16.94 -21.50
N LYS A 288 -48.90 -17.90 -22.19
CA LYS A 288 -47.55 -18.38 -21.82
C LYS A 288 -46.48 -17.29 -21.89
N LYS A 289 -46.56 -16.38 -22.88
CA LYS A 289 -45.62 -15.25 -23.00
C LYS A 289 -45.84 -14.24 -21.89
N LEU A 290 -47.08 -13.92 -21.55
CA LEU A 290 -47.43 -13.02 -20.45
C LEU A 290 -46.93 -13.55 -19.11
N GLU A 291 -47.08 -14.85 -18.84
CA GLU A 291 -46.58 -15.45 -17.61
C GLU A 291 -45.05 -15.32 -17.50
N ARG A 292 -44.34 -15.50 -18.62
CA ARG A 292 -42.89 -15.28 -18.65
C ARG A 292 -42.52 -13.81 -18.40
N VAL A 293 -43.25 -12.86 -18.99
CA VAL A 293 -43.03 -11.43 -18.72
C VAL A 293 -43.28 -11.11 -17.26
N ARG A 294 -44.34 -11.66 -16.65
CA ARG A 294 -44.65 -11.50 -15.22
C ARG A 294 -43.48 -11.92 -14.34
N THR A 295 -42.94 -13.11 -14.55
CA THR A 295 -41.79 -13.62 -13.79
C THR A 295 -40.55 -12.76 -14.00
N GLU A 296 -40.24 -12.38 -15.24
CA GLU A 296 -39.09 -11.51 -15.56
C GLU A 296 -39.23 -10.12 -14.91
N SER A 297 -40.45 -9.55 -14.87
CA SER A 297 -40.76 -8.29 -14.21
C SER A 297 -40.61 -8.36 -12.69
N GLU A 298 -41.14 -9.41 -12.05
CA GLU A 298 -40.99 -9.63 -10.60
C GLU A 298 -39.51 -9.76 -10.19
N GLN A 299 -38.74 -10.53 -10.97
CA GLN A 299 -37.30 -10.68 -10.73
C GLN A 299 -36.55 -9.34 -10.91
N THR A 300 -36.87 -8.59 -11.96
CA THR A 300 -36.26 -7.29 -12.22
C THR A 300 -36.59 -6.28 -11.12
N ALA A 301 -37.83 -6.25 -10.63
CA ALA A 301 -38.22 -5.42 -9.49
C ALA A 301 -37.46 -5.77 -8.22
N SER A 302 -37.27 -7.07 -7.94
CA SER A 302 -36.49 -7.52 -6.79
C SER A 302 -35.02 -7.07 -6.89
N HIS A 303 -34.39 -7.26 -8.04
CA HIS A 303 -32.99 -6.85 -8.26
C HIS A 303 -32.83 -5.34 -8.10
N ALA A 304 -33.76 -4.57 -8.65
CA ALA A 304 -33.76 -3.11 -8.54
C ALA A 304 -33.87 -2.66 -7.07
N ARG A 305 -34.75 -3.25 -6.26
CA ARG A 305 -34.85 -2.93 -4.82
C ARG A 305 -33.56 -3.25 -4.05
N THR A 306 -32.93 -4.39 -4.35
CA THR A 306 -31.62 -4.74 -3.76
C THR A 306 -30.55 -3.72 -4.15
N GLN A 307 -30.49 -3.33 -5.43
CA GLN A 307 -29.55 -2.33 -5.94
C GLN A 307 -29.73 -0.96 -5.27
N ALA A 308 -30.98 -0.53 -5.04
CA ALA A 308 -31.27 0.70 -4.30
C ALA A 308 -30.78 0.63 -2.84
N SER A 309 -30.94 -0.52 -2.17
CA SER A 309 -30.44 -0.73 -0.81
C SER A 309 -28.91 -0.67 -0.74
N SER A 310 -28.22 -1.41 -1.62
CA SER A 310 -26.75 -1.41 -1.67
C SER A 310 -26.19 -0.02 -1.99
N SER A 311 -26.89 0.76 -2.81
CA SER A 311 -26.49 2.14 -3.12
C SER A 311 -26.61 3.08 -1.91
N LYS A 312 -27.62 2.88 -1.05
CA LYS A 312 -27.74 3.61 0.23
C LYS A 312 -26.63 3.23 1.21
N GLU A 313 -26.26 1.94 1.27
CA GLU A 313 -25.11 1.50 2.07
C GLU A 313 -23.80 2.11 1.56
N LEU A 314 -23.56 2.13 0.25
CA LEU A 314 -22.40 2.80 -0.35
C LEU A 314 -22.33 4.29 0.03
N SER A 315 -23.46 5.00 0.03
CA SER A 315 -23.51 6.40 0.47
C SER A 315 -23.07 6.57 1.93
N SER A 316 -23.42 5.64 2.83
CA SER A 316 -22.93 5.67 4.22
C SER A 316 -21.43 5.43 4.34
N PHE A 317 -20.86 4.57 3.49
CA PHE A 317 -19.40 4.37 3.40
C PHE A 317 -18.69 5.63 2.90
N VAL A 318 -19.29 6.35 1.95
CA VAL A 318 -18.77 7.65 1.48
C VAL A 318 -18.63 8.63 2.65
N SER A 319 -19.68 8.83 3.43
CA SER A 319 -19.63 9.73 4.60
C SER A 319 -18.63 9.27 5.67
N MET A 320 -18.41 7.97 5.83
CA MET A 320 -17.40 7.46 6.76
C MET A 320 -15.99 7.81 6.32
N ILE A 321 -15.69 7.69 5.01
CA ILE A 321 -14.37 8.02 4.47
C ILE A 321 -14.13 9.53 4.50
N GLU A 322 -15.15 10.36 4.21
CA GLU A 322 -15.04 11.83 4.35
C GLU A 322 -14.60 12.23 5.77
N ARG A 323 -15.13 11.55 6.80
CA ARG A 323 -14.72 11.77 8.20
C ARG A 323 -13.24 11.41 8.43
N VAL A 324 -12.80 10.27 7.90
CA VAL A 324 -11.39 9.82 8.01
C VAL A 324 -10.45 10.81 7.31
N THR A 325 -10.83 11.31 6.14
CA THR A 325 -10.07 12.33 5.42
C THR A 325 -9.96 13.61 6.25
N SER A 326 -11.06 14.06 6.88
CA SER A 326 -11.05 15.24 7.76
C SER A 326 -10.15 15.05 8.99
N GLU A 327 -10.17 13.87 9.61
CA GLU A 327 -9.28 13.53 10.74
C GLU A 327 -7.81 13.58 10.31
N LEU A 328 -7.47 13.06 9.13
CA LEU A 328 -6.11 13.11 8.57
C LEU A 328 -5.65 14.55 8.28
N GLU A 329 -6.52 15.42 7.75
CA GLU A 329 -6.19 16.83 7.56
C GLU A 329 -5.91 17.55 8.90
N SER A 330 -6.62 17.17 9.97
CA SER A 330 -6.40 17.73 11.31
C SER A 330 -5.05 17.33 11.92
N LEU A 331 -4.60 16.09 11.66
CA LEU A 331 -3.29 15.59 12.09
C LEU A 331 -2.17 16.39 11.42
N LYS A 332 -2.29 16.69 10.13
CA LYS A 332 -1.32 17.53 9.41
C LYS A 332 -1.16 18.90 10.05
N LYS A 333 -2.26 19.58 10.42
CA LYS A 333 -2.22 20.90 11.07
C LYS A 333 -1.59 20.89 12.47
N THR A 334 -1.50 19.74 13.10
CA THR A 334 -0.93 19.61 14.45
C THR A 334 0.57 19.27 14.39
N ALA A 335 1.09 18.89 13.21
CA ALA A 335 2.50 18.59 12.98
C ALA A 335 3.32 19.79 12.48
N ASP A 336 2.66 20.86 12.02
CA ASP A 336 3.25 22.17 11.65
C ASP A 336 3.26 23.13 12.84
#